data_AF-A0A1Q3UXL5-F1
#
_entry.id   AF-A0A1Q3UXL5-F1
#
_cell.length_a   1.000
_cell.length_b   1.000
_cell.length_c   1.000
_cell.angle_alpha   90.00
_cell.angle_beta   90.00
_cell.angle_gamma   90.00
#
_symmetry.space_group_name_H-M   'P 1'
#
loop_
_entity.id
_entity.type
_entity.pdbx_description
1 polymer ?
#
loop_
_entity_poly.entity_id
_entity_poly.type
_entity_poly.pdbx_seq_one_letter_code
_entity_poly.pdbx_strand_id
1 'polypeptide(L)'
;MKRFVAAGLALALAGSLGGCGYSRGDRAVSGGLLGAGGGAAVGALAGGSPLTGAAIGGAAGALGGALTSGNSVNLGKPVWR
;
A
#
# COMPACT_ATOMS: atom_id res chain seq x y z
N MET A 1 -2.37 6.82 -20.91
CA MET A 1 -3.23 6.87 -19.70
C MET A 1 -3.76 5.50 -19.28
N LYS A 2 -4.58 4.80 -20.08
CA LYS A 2 -5.11 3.45 -19.73
C LYS A 2 -4.05 2.39 -19.40
N ARG A 3 -2.89 2.44 -20.08
CA ARG A 3 -1.77 1.50 -19.88
C ARG A 3 -1.06 1.69 -18.52
N PHE A 4 -0.96 2.92 -18.04
CA PHE A 4 -0.33 3.23 -16.74
C PHE A 4 -1.25 2.88 -15.56
N VAL A 5 -2.57 3.00 -15.74
CA VAL A 5 -3.57 2.56 -14.74
C VAL A 5 -3.55 1.04 -14.61
N ALA A 6 -3.50 0.30 -15.73
CA ALA A 6 -3.40 -1.15 -15.71
C ALA A 6 -2.09 -1.64 -15.06
N ALA A 7 -0.96 -0.98 -15.35
CA ALA A 7 0.31 -1.29 -14.71
C ALA A 7 0.31 -0.95 -13.21
N GLY A 8 -0.26 0.18 -12.80
CA GLY A 8 -0.40 0.55 -11.39
C GLY A 8 -1.31 -0.39 -10.61
N LEU A 9 -2.41 -0.84 -11.23
CA LEU A 9 -3.32 -1.83 -10.66
C LEU A 9 -2.65 -3.21 -10.54
N ALA A 10 -1.94 -3.66 -11.57
CA ALA A 10 -1.19 -4.92 -11.53
C ALA A 10 -0.08 -4.90 -10.45
N LEU A 11 0.60 -3.76 -10.28
CA LEU A 11 1.63 -3.57 -9.26
C LEU A 11 1.03 -3.50 -7.85
N ALA A 12 -0.16 -2.89 -7.69
CA ALA A 12 -0.89 -2.89 -6.43
C ALA A 12 -1.40 -4.29 -6.06
N LEU A 13 -1.90 -5.07 -7.03
CA LEU A 13 -2.27 -6.47 -6.80
C LEU A 13 -1.04 -7.31 -6.46
N ALA A 14 0.06 -7.23 -7.21
CA ALA A 14 1.29 -7.95 -6.91
C ALA A 14 1.91 -7.54 -5.56
N GLY A 15 1.86 -6.25 -5.23
CA GLY A 15 2.30 -5.69 -3.95
C GLY A 15 1.40 -6.09 -2.78
N SER A 16 0.12 -6.37 -3.02
CA SER A 16 -0.79 -6.91 -1.99
C SER A 16 -0.45 -8.35 -1.59
N LEU A 17 0.19 -9.14 -2.48
CA LEU A 17 0.79 -10.43 -2.11
C LEU A 17 2.09 -10.26 -1.30
N GLY A 18 2.86 -9.20 -1.56
CA GLY A 18 4.13 -8.87 -0.87
C GLY A 18 4.00 -8.07 0.43
N GLY A 19 2.86 -7.39 0.65
CA GLY A 19 2.53 -6.70 1.91
C GLY A 19 2.36 -7.67 3.08
N CYS A 20 2.35 -8.97 2.81
CA CYS A 20 2.47 -10.05 3.79
C CYS A 20 3.93 -10.19 4.31
N GLY A 21 4.62 -9.08 4.57
CA GLY A 21 5.79 -9.11 5.44
C GLY A 21 5.32 -9.57 6.82
N TYR A 22 5.89 -10.66 7.37
CA TYR A 22 5.42 -11.22 8.63
C TYR A 22 5.70 -10.29 9.83
N SER A 23 6.76 -9.49 9.71
CA SER A 23 7.24 -8.54 10.72
C SER A 23 6.52 -7.19 10.63
N ARG A 24 6.28 -6.55 11.78
CA ARG A 24 5.63 -5.22 11.84
C ARG A 24 6.38 -4.15 11.04
N GLY A 25 7.71 -4.21 11.01
CA GLY A 25 8.55 -3.26 10.26
C GLY A 25 8.30 -3.31 8.75
N ASP A 26 8.27 -4.50 8.17
CA ASP A 26 8.03 -4.66 6.73
C ASP A 26 6.63 -4.19 6.32
N ARG A 27 5.64 -4.42 7.18
CA ARG A 27 4.27 -3.89 6.97
C ARG A 27 4.21 -2.38 7.09
N ALA A 28 4.89 -1.78 8.06
CA ALA A 28 4.94 -0.33 8.22
C ALA A 28 5.66 0.34 7.03
N VAL A 29 6.79 -0.21 6.59
CA VAL A 29 7.55 0.34 5.47
C VAL A 29 6.81 0.16 4.14
N SER A 30 6.28 -1.04 3.86
CA SER A 30 5.48 -1.27 2.65
C SER A 30 4.20 -0.45 2.64
N GLY A 31 3.48 -0.41 3.77
CA GLY A 31 2.26 0.39 3.91
C GLY A 31 2.54 1.88 3.72
N GLY A 32 3.66 2.38 4.25
CA GLY A 32 4.07 3.77 4.08
C GLY A 32 4.46 4.11 2.64
N LEU A 33 5.20 3.24 1.95
CA LEU A 33 5.56 3.46 0.56
C LEU A 33 4.34 3.42 -0.38
N LEU A 34 3.46 2.44 -0.19
CA LEU A 34 2.23 2.31 -0.99
C LEU A 34 1.26 3.46 -0.70
N GLY A 35 1.11 3.83 0.57
CA GLY A 35 0.30 4.95 0.99
C GLY A 35 0.84 6.28 0.44
N ALA A 36 2.15 6.48 0.41
CA ALA A 36 2.75 7.67 -0.18
C ALA A 36 2.55 7.73 -1.70
N GLY A 37 2.77 6.61 -2.41
CA GLY A 37 2.55 6.54 -3.85
C GLY A 37 1.08 6.77 -4.23
N GLY A 38 0.16 6.11 -3.54
CA GLY A 38 -1.28 6.27 -3.74
C GLY A 38 -1.77 7.66 -3.36
N GLY A 39 -1.32 8.20 -2.23
CA GLY A 39 -1.66 9.54 -1.76
C GLY A 39 -1.14 10.63 -2.69
N ALA A 40 0.07 10.50 -3.24
CA ALA A 40 0.59 11.42 -4.25
C ALA A 40 -0.22 11.37 -5.55
N ALA A 41 -0.59 10.17 -5.99
CA ALA A 41 -1.42 10.01 -7.18
C ALA A 41 -2.79 10.67 -6.99
N VAL A 42 -3.47 10.41 -5.86
CA VAL A 42 -4.76 11.04 -5.55
C VAL A 42 -4.62 12.56 -5.38
N GLY A 43 -3.57 13.03 -4.69
CA GLY A 43 -3.30 14.46 -4.52
C GLY A 43 -3.09 15.18 -5.85
N ALA A 44 -2.32 14.59 -6.77
CA ALA A 44 -2.15 15.11 -8.13
C ALA A 44 -3.46 15.11 -8.93
N LEU A 45 -4.25 14.04 -8.84
CA LEU A 45 -5.51 13.88 -9.58
C LEU A 45 -6.62 14.80 -9.06
N ALA A 46 -6.65 15.08 -7.76
CA ALA A 46 -7.63 15.96 -7.13
C ALA A 46 -7.30 17.45 -7.32
N GLY A 47 -6.22 17.80 -8.03
CA GLY A 47 -5.76 19.18 -8.20
C GLY A 47 -5.07 19.77 -6.96
N GLY A 48 -4.76 18.93 -5.97
CA GLY A 48 -4.05 19.31 -4.76
C GLY A 48 -2.54 19.10 -4.86
N SER A 49 -1.84 19.26 -3.74
CA SER A 49 -0.39 19.03 -3.68
C SER A 49 -0.09 17.52 -3.60
N PRO A 50 0.57 16.92 -4.62
CA PRO A 50 0.98 15.52 -4.56
C PRO A 50 1.94 15.23 -3.42
N LEU A 51 2.76 16.21 -3.02
CA LEU A 51 3.67 16.06 -1.89
C LEU A 51 2.92 15.95 -0.56
N THR A 52 1.85 16.73 -0.41
CA THR A 52 0.96 16.66 0.77
C THR A 52 0.20 15.33 0.77
N GLY A 53 -0.29 14.90 -0.38
CA GLY A 53 -0.92 13.59 -0.55
C GLY A 53 0.03 12.44 -0.21
N ALA A 54 1.29 12.49 -0.65
CA ALA A 54 2.31 11.50 -0.33
C ALA A 54 2.64 11.48 1.17
N ALA A 55 2.80 12.64 1.79
CA ALA A 55 3.12 12.73 3.21
C ALA A 55 1.99 12.14 4.07
N ILE A 56 0.74 12.52 3.79
CA ILE A 56 -0.43 12.03 4.53
C ILE A 56 -0.67 10.55 4.26
N GLY A 57 -0.67 10.15 2.98
CA GLY A 57 -0.88 8.76 2.60
C GLY A 57 0.23 7.84 3.12
N GLY A 58 1.48 8.31 3.11
CA GLY A 58 2.62 7.56 3.63
C GLY A 58 2.61 7.43 5.15
N ALA A 59 2.27 8.50 5.87
CA ALA A 59 2.08 8.42 7.33
C ALA A 59 0.92 7.50 7.69
N ALA A 60 -0.24 7.64 7.05
CA ALA A 60 -1.41 6.81 7.31
C ALA A 60 -1.15 5.33 6.95
N GLY A 61 -0.47 5.06 5.85
CA GLY A 61 -0.10 3.72 5.42
C GLY A 61 0.96 3.08 6.33
N ALA A 62 1.93 3.84 6.82
CA ALA A 62 2.93 3.35 7.76
C ALA A 62 2.33 3.04 9.13
N LEU A 63 1.48 3.93 9.64
CA LEU A 63 0.73 3.71 10.88
C LEU A 63 -0.21 2.52 10.73
N GLY A 64 -0.95 2.43 9.63
CA GLY A 64 -1.81 1.28 9.33
C GLY A 64 -1.03 -0.03 9.30
N GLY A 65 0.15 -0.05 8.67
CA GLY A 65 1.04 -1.21 8.62
C GLY A 65 1.70 -1.58 9.96
N ALA A 66 1.98 -0.59 10.81
CA ALA A 66 2.55 -0.79 12.14
C ALA A 66 1.51 -1.24 13.17
N LEU A 67 0.29 -0.69 13.07
CA LEU A 67 -0.83 -0.96 13.97
C LEU A 67 -1.59 -2.23 13.58
N THR A 68 -1.55 -2.65 12.32
CA THR A 68 -2.15 -3.93 11.88
C THR A 68 -1.24 -5.12 12.13
N SER A 69 -1.83 -6.24 12.54
CA SER A 69 -1.11 -7.49 12.80
C SER A 69 -1.30 -8.48 11.65
N GLY A 70 -0.25 -9.22 11.28
CA GLY A 70 -0.38 -10.30 10.27
C GLY A 70 -1.30 -11.43 10.72
N ASN A 71 -1.58 -11.51 12.02
CA ASN A 71 -2.43 -12.55 12.62
C ASN A 71 -3.93 -12.18 12.61
N SER A 72 -4.29 -10.96 12.20
CA SER A 72 -5.69 -10.55 12.01
C SER A 72 -6.21 -10.81 10.60
N VAL A 73 -5.37 -11.30 9.68
CA VAL A 73 -5.79 -11.70 8.32
C VAL A 73 -5.58 -13.21 8.16
N ASN A 74 -6.56 -13.98 8.61
CA ASN A 74 -6.60 -15.44 8.43
C ASN A 74 -7.09 -15.76 7.02
N LEU A 75 -6.17 -15.83 6.04
CA LEU A 75 -6.49 -16.15 4.64
C LEU A 75 -6.79 -17.65 4.41
N GLY A 76 -6.98 -18.44 5.48
CA GLY A 76 -7.11 -19.89 5.38
C GLY A 76 -5.86 -20.55 4.79
N LYS A 77 -5.94 -21.86 4.58
CA LYS A 77 -4.83 -22.61 3.96
C LYS A 77 -4.70 -22.21 2.49
N PRO A 78 -3.51 -21.81 2.03
CA PRO A 78 -3.31 -21.43 0.63
C PRO A 78 -3.55 -22.64 -0.28
N VAL A 79 -4.26 -22.43 -1.40
CA VAL A 79 -4.58 -23.49 -2.39
C VAL A 79 -3.36 -24.06 -3.12
N TRP A 80 -2.19 -23.42 -2.96
CA TRP A 80 -0.94 -23.79 -3.61
C TRP A 80 0.04 -24.53 -2.68
N ARG A 81 -0.43 -25.06 -1.55
CA ARG A 81 0.31 -25.98 -0.68
C ARG A 81 -0.38 -27.32 -0.57
#